data_AF-A0A178UJN6-F1
#
_entry.id   AF-A0A178UJN6-F1
#
_cell.length_a   1.000
_cell.length_b   1.000
_cell.length_c   1.000
_cell.angle_alpha   90.00
_cell.angle_beta   90.00
_cell.angle_gamma   90.00
#
_symmetry.space_group_name_H-M   'P 1'
#
loop_
_entity.id
_entity.type
_entity.pdbx_description
1 polymer ?
#
loop_
_entity_poly.entity_id
_entity_poly.type
_entity_poly.pdbx_seq_one_letter_code
_entity_poly.pdbx_strand_id
1 'polypeptide(L)'
;MWERQHEQAADKIYFMCSDLGGFFLKIAQLLAKPDMAPAAWVKKLVTLCDQAPATPFDAIQLVLEKELGKSIGEIFETFDEKPLGSASIAHVHRAIVKGNKMNVVVKVQHPGIERLMMTDIRNLQLFALYMQRTDIKFDLHSITKEMEKQIGYEFDFKREANAMERIRCFLYENNKKSPVLVPRVLRDMVTKRVLVMEYINGIPILSIGDEMAKRGINPHGKIAEAAKQ
;
A
#
# COMPACT_ATOMS: atom_id res chain seq x y z
N MET A 1 4.00 7.79 -33.60
CA MET A 1 3.74 6.34 -33.85
C MET A 1 3.75 5.53 -32.56
N TRP A 2 4.77 5.70 -31.70
CA TRP A 2 4.90 4.99 -30.43
C TRP A 2 3.85 5.35 -29.37
N GLU A 3 3.37 6.60 -29.32
CA GLU A 3 2.35 7.02 -28.33
C GLU A 3 1.04 6.23 -28.44
N ARG A 4 0.51 6.05 -29.64
CA ARG A 4 -0.71 5.25 -29.87
C ARG A 4 -0.54 3.78 -29.48
N GLN A 5 0.67 3.23 -29.68
CA GLN A 5 1.01 1.87 -29.22
C GLN A 5 1.08 1.81 -27.69
N HIS A 6 1.64 2.85 -27.05
CA HIS A 6 1.66 2.94 -25.59
C HIS A 6 0.27 3.08 -25.00
N GLU A 7 -0.65 3.83 -25.61
CA GLU A 7 -2.05 3.89 -25.18
C GLU A 7 -2.75 2.53 -25.26
N GLN A 8 -2.63 1.83 -26.38
CA GLN A 8 -3.22 0.49 -26.53
C GLN A 8 -2.62 -0.53 -25.57
N ALA A 9 -1.30 -0.46 -25.33
CA ALA A 9 -0.63 -1.32 -24.37
C ALA A 9 -1.00 -0.95 -22.92
N ALA A 10 -1.28 0.33 -22.63
CA ALA A 10 -1.70 0.79 -21.31
C ALA A 10 -3.02 0.14 -20.87
N ASP A 11 -3.98 -0.02 -21.78
CA ASP A 11 -5.24 -0.71 -21.47
C ASP A 11 -5.00 -2.20 -21.20
N LYS A 12 -4.17 -2.87 -22.02
CA LYS A 12 -3.86 -4.30 -21.84
C LYS A 12 -3.17 -4.57 -20.51
N ILE A 13 -2.15 -3.77 -20.17
CA ILE A 13 -1.43 -3.94 -18.91
C ILE A 13 -2.33 -3.59 -17.71
N TYR A 14 -3.22 -2.60 -17.86
CA TYR A 14 -4.21 -2.25 -16.84
C TYR A 14 -5.14 -3.44 -16.53
N PHE A 15 -5.79 -4.02 -17.54
CA PHE A 15 -6.71 -5.14 -17.32
C PHE A 15 -5.98 -6.36 -16.76
N MET A 16 -4.79 -6.68 -17.29
CA MET A 16 -3.96 -7.76 -16.76
C MET A 16 -3.61 -7.56 -15.27
N CYS A 17 -3.20 -6.35 -14.88
CA CYS A 17 -2.87 -6.06 -13.49
C CYS A 17 -4.10 -6.06 -12.57
N SER A 18 -5.25 -5.60 -13.07
CA SER A 18 -6.52 -5.60 -12.33
C SER A 18 -7.03 -7.02 -12.09
N ASP A 19 -7.04 -7.85 -13.15
CA ASP A 19 -7.59 -9.21 -13.11
C ASP A 19 -6.72 -10.16 -12.28
N LEU A 20 -5.39 -10.05 -12.39
CA LEU A 20 -4.46 -10.94 -11.69
C LEU A 20 -4.24 -10.54 -10.22
N GLY A 21 -4.43 -9.27 -9.87
CA GLY A 21 -4.31 -8.78 -8.50
C GLY A 21 -2.89 -8.92 -7.92
N GLY A 22 -2.78 -8.81 -6.59
CA GLY A 22 -1.59 -9.16 -5.81
C GLY A 22 -0.27 -8.63 -6.37
N PHE A 23 0.55 -9.53 -6.93
CA PHE A 23 1.86 -9.22 -7.50
C PHE A 23 1.76 -8.20 -8.62
N PHE A 24 0.81 -8.36 -9.53
CA PHE A 24 0.66 -7.48 -10.68
C PHE A 24 0.14 -6.09 -10.30
N LEU A 25 -0.70 -5.99 -9.25
CA LEU A 25 -1.04 -4.70 -8.65
C LEU A 25 0.19 -4.03 -8.03
N LYS A 26 1.09 -4.80 -7.39
CA LYS A 26 2.35 -4.26 -6.86
C LYS A 26 3.26 -3.73 -7.95
N ILE A 27 3.38 -4.45 -9.06
CA ILE A 27 4.14 -4.00 -10.23
C ILE A 27 3.48 -2.75 -10.85
N ALA A 28 2.15 -2.73 -10.95
CA ALA A 28 1.43 -1.55 -11.41
C ALA A 28 1.74 -0.32 -10.54
N GLN A 29 1.78 -0.45 -9.21
CA GLN A 29 2.16 0.64 -8.30
C GLN A 29 3.59 1.13 -8.53
N LEU A 30 4.52 0.24 -8.86
CA LEU A 30 5.90 0.63 -9.18
C LEU A 30 5.97 1.38 -10.51
N LEU A 31 5.30 0.87 -11.54
CA LEU A 31 5.27 1.45 -12.88
C LEU A 31 4.42 2.74 -12.95
N ALA A 32 3.51 2.93 -12.01
CA ALA A 32 2.71 4.15 -11.87
C ALA A 32 3.50 5.35 -11.33
N LYS A 33 4.76 5.17 -10.93
CA LYS A 33 5.63 6.30 -10.57
C LYS A 33 6.01 7.08 -11.83
N PRO A 34 6.09 8.42 -11.75
CA PRO A 34 6.64 9.22 -12.84
C PRO A 34 8.00 8.67 -13.29
N ASP A 35 8.26 8.72 -14.60
CA ASP A 35 9.50 8.30 -15.25
C ASP A 35 9.81 6.79 -15.25
N MET A 36 8.99 5.95 -14.61
CA MET A 36 9.18 4.49 -14.64
C MET A 36 8.56 3.81 -15.87
N ALA A 37 7.60 4.45 -16.52
CA ALA A 37 6.90 3.95 -17.70
C ALA A 37 6.44 5.09 -18.61
N PRO A 38 6.06 4.82 -19.87
CA PRO A 38 5.45 5.81 -20.74
C PRO A 38 4.24 6.50 -20.07
N ALA A 39 4.05 7.79 -20.31
CA ALA A 39 3.02 8.60 -19.62
C ALA A 39 1.60 8.00 -19.71
N ALA A 40 1.26 7.36 -20.84
CA ALA A 40 -0.01 6.67 -21.02
C ALA A 40 -0.21 5.51 -20.03
N TRP A 41 0.86 4.77 -19.70
CA TRP A 41 0.83 3.66 -18.75
C TRP A 41 0.67 4.21 -17.33
N VAL A 42 1.51 5.19 -16.95
CA VAL A 42 1.46 5.84 -15.64
C VAL A 42 0.06 6.34 -15.33
N LYS A 43 -0.56 7.07 -16.28
CA LYS A 43 -1.92 7.62 -16.14
C LYS A 43 -2.99 6.55 -15.88
N LYS A 44 -2.84 5.35 -16.43
CA LYS A 44 -3.77 4.23 -16.24
C LYS A 44 -3.47 3.46 -14.96
N LEU A 45 -2.22 3.06 -14.76
CA LEU A 45 -1.80 2.23 -13.64
C LEU A 45 -1.96 2.92 -12.28
N VAL A 46 -1.85 4.25 -12.22
CA VAL A 46 -2.09 5.00 -10.97
C VAL A 46 -3.50 4.76 -10.41
N THR A 47 -4.48 4.47 -11.28
CA THR A 47 -5.86 4.18 -10.85
C THR A 47 -6.03 2.80 -10.22
N LEU A 48 -5.10 1.86 -10.48
CA LEU A 48 -5.10 0.53 -9.85
C LEU A 48 -4.51 0.56 -8.44
N CYS A 49 -3.77 1.60 -8.08
CA CYS A 49 -3.22 1.75 -6.74
C CYS A 49 -4.32 1.80 -5.66
N ASP A 50 -5.52 2.26 -6.04
CA ASP A 50 -6.67 2.46 -5.13
C ASP A 50 -7.74 1.35 -5.24
N GLN A 51 -7.56 0.38 -6.15
CA GLN A 51 -8.55 -0.68 -6.43
C GLN A 51 -7.93 -2.06 -6.25
N ALA A 52 -7.77 -2.50 -5.01
CA ALA A 52 -7.40 -3.87 -4.72
C ALA A 52 -8.64 -4.78 -4.55
N PRO A 53 -8.55 -6.06 -4.94
CA PRO A 53 -9.68 -6.98 -4.93
C PRO A 53 -10.30 -7.15 -3.53
N ALA A 54 -11.63 -7.29 -3.50
CA ALA A 54 -12.40 -7.41 -2.29
C ALA A 54 -12.26 -8.83 -1.71
N THR A 55 -11.43 -8.97 -0.67
CA THR A 55 -11.49 -10.19 0.16
C THR A 55 -12.74 -10.11 1.03
N PRO A 56 -13.58 -11.15 1.06
CA PRO A 56 -14.73 -11.20 1.97
C PRO A 56 -14.33 -10.94 3.43
N PHE A 57 -15.15 -10.19 4.17
CA PHE A 57 -14.82 -9.77 5.53
C PHE A 57 -14.66 -10.95 6.50
N ASP A 58 -15.46 -12.00 6.35
CA ASP A 58 -15.36 -13.26 7.09
C ASP A 58 -13.95 -13.87 6.98
N ALA A 59 -13.35 -13.86 5.79
CA ALA A 59 -11.99 -14.35 5.59
C ALA A 59 -10.95 -13.46 6.27
N ILE A 60 -11.16 -12.14 6.31
CA ILE A 60 -10.30 -11.19 7.03
C ILE A 60 -10.44 -11.37 8.55
N GLN A 61 -11.66 -11.53 9.05
CA GLN A 61 -11.95 -11.80 10.44
C GLN A 61 -11.22 -13.06 10.92
N LEU A 62 -11.28 -14.15 10.15
CA LEU A 62 -10.56 -15.39 10.48
C LEU A 62 -9.05 -15.18 10.61
N VAL A 63 -8.44 -14.38 9.74
CA VAL A 63 -7.00 -14.05 9.86
C VAL A 63 -6.73 -13.23 11.11
N LEU A 64 -7.55 -12.21 11.36
CA LEU A 64 -7.39 -11.31 12.50
C LEU A 64 -7.51 -12.05 13.84
N GLU A 65 -8.57 -12.85 14.01
CA GLU A 65 -8.82 -13.59 15.24
C GLU A 65 -7.77 -14.68 15.48
N LYS A 66 -7.30 -15.34 14.41
CA LYS A 66 -6.21 -16.31 14.49
C LYS A 66 -4.90 -15.68 14.94
N GLU A 67 -4.57 -14.51 14.43
CA GLU A 67 -3.31 -13.82 14.75
C GLU A 67 -3.32 -13.20 16.14
N LEU A 68 -4.47 -12.65 16.58
CA LEU A 68 -4.60 -12.01 17.89
C LEU A 68 -5.06 -12.97 19.00
N GLY A 69 -5.48 -14.19 18.64
CA GLY A 69 -5.88 -15.25 19.58
C GLY A 69 -7.18 -14.98 20.34
N LYS A 70 -7.98 -14.00 19.90
CA LYS A 70 -9.25 -13.57 20.51
C LYS A 70 -10.21 -13.14 19.40
N SER A 71 -11.51 -13.21 19.68
CA SER A 71 -12.52 -12.72 18.75
C SER A 71 -12.51 -11.20 18.61
N ILE A 72 -13.00 -10.68 17.47
CA ILE A 72 -13.07 -9.22 17.24
C ILE A 72 -13.82 -8.50 18.38
N GLY A 73 -14.95 -9.04 18.83
CA GLY A 73 -15.78 -8.44 19.89
C GLY A 73 -15.18 -8.47 21.30
N GLU A 74 -14.14 -9.29 21.51
CA GLU A 74 -13.35 -9.29 22.74
C GLU A 74 -12.31 -8.16 22.75
N ILE A 75 -11.75 -7.84 21.57
CA ILE A 75 -10.67 -6.86 21.42
C ILE A 75 -11.21 -5.45 21.18
N PHE A 76 -12.25 -5.33 20.36
CA PHE A 76 -12.78 -4.06 19.88
C PHE A 76 -14.21 -3.82 20.38
N GLU A 77 -14.50 -2.57 20.76
CA GLU A 77 -15.86 -2.10 21.08
C GLU A 77 -16.68 -1.92 19.80
N THR A 78 -16.04 -1.43 18.73
CA THR A 78 -16.60 -1.35 17.38
C THR A 78 -15.53 -1.72 16.37
N PHE A 79 -15.94 -2.35 15.27
CA PHE A 79 -15.07 -2.71 14.16
C PHE A 79 -15.86 -2.54 12.86
N ASP A 80 -15.39 -1.69 11.96
CA ASP A 80 -16.06 -1.45 10.70
C ASP A 80 -15.77 -2.59 9.72
N GLU A 81 -16.79 -3.41 9.41
CA GLU A 81 -16.66 -4.51 8.44
C GLU A 81 -16.28 -4.00 7.04
N LYS A 82 -16.76 -2.80 6.69
CA LYS A 82 -16.35 -2.13 5.46
C LYS A 82 -14.95 -1.54 5.65
N PRO A 83 -13.95 -1.93 4.84
CA PRO A 83 -12.61 -1.36 4.95
C PRO A 83 -12.61 0.12 4.57
N LEU A 84 -11.75 0.90 5.23
CA LEU A 84 -11.37 2.26 4.81
C LEU A 84 -10.70 2.24 3.43
N GLY A 85 -9.98 1.17 3.13
CA GLY A 85 -9.36 0.90 1.85
C GLY A 85 -8.80 -0.52 1.79
N SER A 86 -8.59 -1.01 0.57
CA SER A 86 -7.88 -2.27 0.30
C SER A 86 -6.58 -1.91 -0.42
N ALA A 87 -5.45 -2.32 0.15
CA ALA A 87 -4.13 -2.19 -0.46
C ALA A 87 -3.74 -3.51 -1.15
N SER A 88 -2.60 -3.53 -1.84
CA SER A 88 -2.14 -4.68 -2.63
C SER A 88 -2.08 -6.01 -1.87
N ILE A 89 -1.83 -5.99 -0.55
CA ILE A 89 -1.65 -7.19 0.27
C ILE A 89 -2.56 -7.27 1.49
N ALA A 90 -3.39 -6.24 1.75
CA ALA A 90 -4.10 -6.13 3.02
C ALA A 90 -5.33 -5.22 2.95
N HIS A 91 -6.32 -5.54 3.77
CA HIS A 91 -7.40 -4.62 4.11
C HIS A 91 -7.03 -3.70 5.26
N VAL A 92 -7.61 -2.50 5.24
CA VAL A 92 -7.45 -1.47 6.25
C VAL A 92 -8.82 -1.17 6.84
N HIS A 93 -9.05 -1.53 8.10
CA HIS A 93 -10.31 -1.32 8.80
C HIS A 93 -10.18 -0.27 9.89
N ARG A 94 -11.28 0.43 10.19
CA ARG A 94 -11.36 1.30 11.37
C ARG A 94 -11.98 0.51 12.53
N ALA A 95 -11.47 0.74 13.72
CA ALA A 95 -12.02 0.13 14.93
C ALA A 95 -11.83 1.04 16.16
N ILE A 96 -12.54 0.70 17.24
CA ILE A 96 -12.34 1.29 18.57
C ILE A 96 -11.92 0.18 19.51
N VAL A 97 -10.77 0.32 20.16
CA VAL A 97 -10.26 -0.67 21.11
C VAL A 97 -11.11 -0.65 22.38
N LYS A 98 -11.48 -1.85 22.85
CA LYS A 98 -12.30 -2.02 24.06
C LYS A 98 -11.51 -1.58 25.30
N GLY A 99 -12.20 -0.95 26.24
CA GLY A 99 -11.61 -0.50 27.52
C GLY A 99 -11.06 0.92 27.48
N ASN A 100 -10.04 1.19 26.64
CA ASN A 100 -9.43 2.53 26.54
C ASN A 100 -10.10 3.45 25.50
N LYS A 101 -11.03 2.92 24.71
CA LYS A 101 -11.79 3.63 23.67
C LYS A 101 -10.93 4.33 22.62
N MET A 102 -9.73 3.81 22.37
CA MET A 102 -8.81 4.37 21.38
C MET A 102 -9.31 4.08 19.96
N ASN A 103 -9.41 5.11 19.13
CA ASN A 103 -9.65 4.97 17.68
C ASN A 103 -8.39 4.44 17.00
N VAL A 104 -8.53 3.35 16.25
CA VAL A 104 -7.42 2.67 15.59
C VAL A 104 -7.74 2.30 14.16
N VAL A 105 -6.67 2.09 13.40
CA VAL A 105 -6.66 1.43 12.10
C VAL A 105 -6.09 0.02 12.29
N VAL A 106 -6.79 -0.97 11.75
CA VAL A 106 -6.41 -2.38 11.76
C VAL A 106 -6.10 -2.80 10.33
N LYS A 107 -4.82 -3.02 10.04
CA LYS A 107 -4.33 -3.59 8.79
C LYS A 107 -4.26 -5.10 8.90
N VAL A 108 -4.92 -5.83 8.00
CA VAL A 108 -4.95 -7.30 7.99
C VAL A 108 -4.59 -7.81 6.60
N GLN A 109 -3.57 -8.67 6.51
CA GLN A 109 -3.18 -9.26 5.24
C GLN A 109 -4.27 -10.14 4.64
N HIS A 110 -4.41 -10.13 3.32
CA HIS A 110 -5.29 -11.06 2.62
C HIS A 110 -4.85 -12.52 2.87
N PRO A 111 -5.79 -13.46 3.06
CA PRO A 111 -5.44 -14.85 3.22
C PRO A 111 -4.80 -15.41 1.95
N GLY A 112 -3.66 -16.08 2.07
CA GLY A 112 -2.98 -16.76 0.96
C GLY A 112 -2.19 -15.87 -0.01
N ILE A 113 -2.26 -14.54 0.12
CA ILE A 113 -1.63 -13.60 -0.82
C ILE A 113 -0.09 -13.70 -0.86
N GLU A 114 0.56 -14.00 0.28
CA GLU A 114 2.01 -14.21 0.36
C GLU A 114 2.43 -15.35 -0.58
N ARG A 115 1.74 -16.49 -0.50
CA ARG A 115 2.05 -17.65 -1.35
C ARG A 115 1.81 -17.33 -2.83
N LEU A 116 0.73 -16.63 -3.15
CA LEU A 116 0.40 -16.25 -4.52
C LEU A 116 1.50 -15.37 -5.10
N MET A 117 1.82 -14.25 -4.45
CA MET A 117 2.82 -13.30 -4.93
C MET A 117 4.22 -13.91 -5.02
N MET A 118 4.60 -14.76 -4.06
CA MET A 118 5.87 -15.48 -4.10
C MET A 118 5.93 -16.53 -5.22
N THR A 119 4.79 -17.08 -5.65
CA THR A 119 4.72 -17.98 -6.80
C THR A 119 4.83 -17.20 -8.11
N ASP A 120 4.13 -16.08 -8.21
CA ASP A 120 4.15 -15.21 -9.39
C ASP A 120 5.56 -14.69 -9.68
N ILE A 121 6.29 -14.24 -8.65
CA ILE A 121 7.65 -13.74 -8.85
C ILE A 121 8.63 -14.84 -9.26
N ARG A 122 8.45 -16.07 -8.77
CA ARG A 122 9.26 -17.22 -9.21
C ARG A 122 9.00 -17.56 -10.67
N ASN A 123 7.74 -17.51 -11.11
CA ASN A 123 7.39 -17.68 -12.51
C ASN A 123 8.02 -16.57 -13.38
N LEU A 124 7.99 -15.33 -12.91
CA LEU A 124 8.63 -14.20 -13.57
C LEU A 124 10.17 -14.39 -13.67
N GLN A 125 10.82 -14.88 -12.61
CA GLN A 125 12.25 -15.19 -12.61
C GLN A 125 12.61 -16.26 -13.65
N LEU A 126 11.81 -17.32 -13.76
CA LEU A 126 12.00 -18.36 -14.78
C LEU A 126 11.84 -17.80 -16.20
N PHE A 127 10.84 -16.95 -16.41
CA PHE A 127 10.65 -16.25 -17.68
C PHE A 127 11.81 -15.31 -18.01
N ALA A 128 12.29 -14.55 -17.03
CA ALA A 128 13.44 -13.65 -17.18
C ALA A 128 14.72 -14.42 -17.57
N LEU A 129 14.97 -15.58 -16.94
CA LEU A 129 16.09 -16.46 -17.29
C LEU A 129 15.97 -17.03 -18.71
N TYR A 130 14.75 -17.34 -19.16
CA TYR A 130 14.52 -17.77 -20.53
C TYR A 130 14.78 -16.64 -21.53
N MET A 131 14.28 -15.43 -21.25
CA MET A 131 14.48 -14.26 -22.12
C MET A 131 15.93 -13.79 -22.18
N GLN A 132 16.73 -13.99 -21.14
CA GLN A 132 18.17 -13.68 -21.15
C GLN A 132 18.97 -14.48 -22.19
N ARG A 133 18.42 -15.56 -22.74
CA ARG A 133 19.03 -16.28 -23.87
C ARG A 133 18.82 -15.59 -25.23
N THR A 134 18.08 -14.49 -25.26
CA THR A 134 17.85 -13.65 -26.45
C THR A 134 18.74 -12.40 -26.43
N ASP A 135 18.68 -11.58 -27.48
CA ASP A 135 19.49 -10.35 -27.62
C ASP A 135 19.12 -9.19 -26.66
N ILE A 136 18.38 -9.48 -25.59
CA ILE A 136 18.01 -8.50 -24.57
C ILE A 136 19.21 -8.22 -23.67
N LYS A 137 19.80 -7.03 -23.83
CA LYS A 137 20.97 -6.55 -23.06
C LYS A 137 20.68 -6.18 -21.60
N PHE A 138 19.52 -6.51 -21.08
CA PHE A 138 19.05 -6.08 -19.78
C PHE A 138 18.96 -7.26 -18.81
N ASP A 139 19.55 -7.11 -17.62
CA ASP A 139 19.56 -8.17 -16.60
C ASP A 139 18.22 -8.25 -15.86
N LEU A 140 17.21 -8.78 -16.56
CA LEU A 140 15.87 -8.98 -16.01
C LEU A 140 15.90 -9.87 -14.77
N HIS A 141 16.76 -10.90 -14.73
CA HIS A 141 16.81 -11.82 -13.61
C HIS A 141 17.20 -11.12 -12.30
N SER A 142 18.26 -10.32 -12.30
CA SER A 142 18.67 -9.57 -11.10
C SER A 142 17.58 -8.63 -10.59
N ILE A 143 16.82 -7.99 -11.49
CA ILE A 143 15.67 -7.16 -11.11
C ILE A 143 14.60 -8.00 -10.42
N THR A 144 14.21 -9.13 -11.02
CA THR A 144 13.20 -10.01 -10.44
C THR A 144 13.61 -10.61 -9.09
N LYS A 145 14.92 -10.77 -8.85
CA LYS A 145 15.46 -11.23 -7.56
C LYS A 145 15.38 -10.14 -6.48
N GLU A 146 15.69 -8.89 -6.83
CA GLU A 146 15.53 -7.78 -5.89
C GLU A 146 14.04 -7.53 -5.59
N MET A 147 13.16 -7.65 -6.59
CA MET A 147 11.71 -7.58 -6.38
C MET A 147 11.21 -8.64 -5.39
N GLU A 148 11.72 -9.88 -5.46
CA GLU A 148 11.33 -10.96 -4.54
C GLU A 148 11.65 -10.60 -3.10
N LYS A 149 12.84 -10.04 -2.89
CA LYS A 149 13.28 -9.58 -1.57
C LYS A 149 12.41 -8.43 -1.06
N GLN A 150 12.08 -7.45 -1.90
CA GLN A 150 11.23 -6.32 -1.52
C GLN A 150 9.81 -6.77 -1.16
N ILE A 151 9.22 -7.64 -1.99
CA ILE A 151 7.90 -8.23 -1.72
C ILE A 151 7.91 -9.05 -0.42
N GLY A 152 8.96 -9.83 -0.19
CA GLY A 152 9.13 -10.57 1.06
C GLY A 152 9.12 -9.67 2.30
N TYR A 153 9.62 -8.43 2.20
CA TYR A 153 9.56 -7.47 3.31
C TYR A 153 8.17 -6.91 3.58
N GLU A 154 7.27 -6.90 2.59
CA GLU A 154 5.89 -6.40 2.78
C GLU A 154 5.02 -7.37 3.57
N PHE A 155 5.34 -8.66 3.56
CA PHE A 155 4.58 -9.68 4.28
C PHE A 155 4.93 -9.79 5.77
N ASP A 156 5.81 -8.95 6.29
CA ASP A 156 6.09 -8.88 7.72
C ASP A 156 5.77 -7.50 8.29
N PHE A 157 4.54 -7.36 8.78
CA PHE A 157 4.06 -6.13 9.40
C PHE A 157 4.80 -5.74 10.69
N LYS A 158 5.57 -6.65 11.31
CA LYS A 158 6.47 -6.26 12.40
C LYS A 158 7.60 -5.36 11.90
N ARG A 159 8.07 -5.57 10.66
CA ARG A 159 9.08 -4.69 10.04
C ARG A 159 8.50 -3.30 9.81
N GLU A 160 7.28 -3.23 9.27
CA GLU A 160 6.58 -1.97 9.05
C GLU A 160 6.35 -1.23 10.38
N ALA A 161 5.82 -1.90 11.40
CA ALA A 161 5.65 -1.34 12.74
C ALA A 161 6.95 -0.77 13.33
N ASN A 162 8.05 -1.52 13.22
CA ASN A 162 9.34 -1.05 13.72
C ASN A 162 9.88 0.15 12.93
N ALA A 163 9.67 0.18 11.61
CA ALA A 163 10.03 1.32 10.79
C ALA A 163 9.23 2.57 11.17
N MET A 164 7.91 2.43 11.35
CA MET A 164 7.02 3.50 11.79
C MET A 164 7.52 4.10 13.11
N GLU A 165 7.84 3.29 14.10
CA GLU A 165 8.27 3.81 15.39
C GLU A 165 9.65 4.45 15.37
N ARG A 166 10.57 3.94 14.53
CA ARG A 166 11.85 4.62 14.31
C ARG A 166 11.66 6.01 13.70
N ILE A 167 10.80 6.13 12.68
CA ILE A 167 10.49 7.41 12.04
C ILE A 167 9.80 8.34 13.04
N ARG A 168 8.85 7.82 13.81
CA ARG A 168 8.14 8.54 14.87
C ARG A 168 9.14 9.13 15.87
N CYS A 169 9.98 8.30 16.50
CA CYS A 169 10.99 8.74 17.45
C CYS A 169 11.90 9.81 16.85
N PHE A 170 12.45 9.57 15.65
CA PHE A 170 13.34 10.51 14.98
C PHE A 170 12.69 11.89 14.76
N LEU A 171 11.43 11.95 14.35
CA LEU A 171 10.73 13.21 14.10
C LEU A 171 10.39 13.96 15.40
N TYR A 172 10.03 13.25 16.47
CA TYR A 172 9.68 13.89 17.75
C TYR A 172 10.89 14.30 18.59
N GLU A 173 12.00 13.55 18.53
CA GLU A 173 13.24 13.90 19.23
C GLU A 173 13.85 15.19 18.67
N ASN A 174 13.81 15.37 17.34
CA ASN A 174 14.40 16.52 16.67
C ASN A 174 13.45 17.72 16.56
N ASN A 175 12.15 17.56 16.82
CA ASN A 175 11.18 18.63 16.61
C ASN A 175 9.96 18.53 17.54
N LYS A 176 10.01 19.23 18.69
CA LYS A 176 8.91 19.25 19.69
C LYS A 176 7.56 19.73 19.13
N LYS A 177 7.55 20.44 18.00
CA LYS A 177 6.35 20.81 17.23
C LYS A 177 6.49 20.38 15.76
N SER A 178 6.78 19.09 15.53
CA SER A 178 6.82 18.53 14.18
C SER A 178 5.47 18.78 13.47
N PRO A 179 5.47 19.33 12.23
CA PRO A 179 4.27 19.42 11.41
C PRO A 179 3.84 18.06 10.84
N VAL A 180 4.67 17.03 10.99
CA VAL A 180 4.42 15.66 10.53
C VAL A 180 4.04 14.79 11.72
N LEU A 181 2.87 14.15 11.63
CA LEU A 181 2.37 13.17 12.60
C LEU A 181 2.57 11.76 12.05
N VAL A 182 3.15 10.88 12.87
CA VAL A 182 3.27 9.44 12.58
C VAL A 182 2.40 8.69 13.58
N PRO A 183 1.44 7.85 13.13
CA PRO A 183 0.51 7.19 14.03
C PRO A 183 1.25 6.24 14.98
N ARG A 184 0.83 6.22 16.25
CA ARG A 184 1.41 5.31 17.25
C ARG A 184 1.01 3.86 16.94
N VAL A 185 1.95 2.93 16.99
CA VAL A 185 1.67 1.50 16.84
C VAL A 185 1.23 0.89 18.18
N LEU A 186 0.19 0.05 18.16
CA LEU A 186 -0.23 -0.73 19.33
C LEU A 186 0.53 -2.05 19.34
N ARG A 187 1.75 -2.05 19.91
CA ARG A 187 2.70 -3.17 19.83
C ARG A 187 2.13 -4.54 20.24
N ASP A 188 1.26 -4.55 21.25
CA ASP A 188 0.63 -5.79 21.74
C ASP A 188 -0.37 -6.42 20.75
N MET A 189 -0.71 -5.68 19.68
CA MET A 189 -1.62 -6.10 18.62
C MET A 189 -0.91 -6.10 17.25
N VAL A 190 0.42 -6.26 17.23
CA VAL A 190 1.19 -6.41 15.99
C VAL A 190 1.68 -7.84 15.83
N THR A 191 1.38 -8.42 14.68
CA THR A 191 1.87 -9.74 14.27
C THR A 191 2.53 -9.67 12.90
N LYS A 192 2.87 -10.82 12.32
CA LYS A 192 3.37 -10.86 10.94
C LYS A 192 2.30 -10.35 9.95
N ARG A 193 1.02 -10.64 10.23
CA ARG A 193 -0.12 -10.44 9.32
C ARG A 193 -1.13 -9.38 9.77
N VAL A 194 -1.00 -8.87 11.00
CA VAL A 194 -1.87 -7.83 11.56
C VAL A 194 -1.03 -6.66 12.07
N LEU A 195 -1.45 -5.44 11.73
CA LEU A 195 -0.87 -4.20 12.23
C LEU A 195 -1.97 -3.29 12.76
N VAL A 196 -1.94 -3.00 14.05
CA VAL A 196 -2.87 -2.03 14.68
C VAL A 196 -2.11 -0.75 15.01
N MET A 197 -2.66 0.38 14.58
CA MET A 197 -2.06 1.70 14.78
C MET A 197 -3.14 2.76 15.05
N GLU A 198 -2.73 3.89 15.61
CA GLU A 198 -3.59 5.05 15.85
C GLU A 198 -4.27 5.53 14.55
N TYR A 199 -5.57 5.80 14.63
CA TYR A 199 -6.28 6.44 13.53
C TYR A 199 -5.97 7.94 13.49
N ILE A 200 -5.42 8.41 12.38
CA ILE A 200 -5.24 9.84 12.11
C ILE A 200 -6.32 10.29 11.13
N ASN A 201 -7.12 11.25 11.56
CA ASN A 201 -8.10 11.87 10.68
C ASN A 201 -7.41 12.87 9.75
N GLY A 202 -7.60 12.73 8.44
CA GLY A 202 -6.96 13.60 7.46
C GLY A 202 -7.58 13.48 6.08
N ILE A 203 -7.18 14.38 5.19
CA ILE A 203 -7.56 14.37 3.77
C ILE A 203 -6.48 13.60 3.01
N PRO A 204 -6.84 12.57 2.20
CA PRO A 204 -5.88 11.89 1.34
C PRO A 204 -5.13 12.87 0.44
N ILE A 205 -3.82 12.69 0.29
CA ILE A 205 -2.97 13.61 -0.49
C ILE A 205 -3.43 13.74 -1.94
N LEU A 206 -3.97 12.65 -2.52
CA LEU A 206 -4.48 12.63 -3.89
C LEU A 206 -5.76 13.46 -4.05
N SER A 207 -6.52 13.68 -2.98
CA SER A 207 -7.74 14.49 -2.96
C SER A 207 -7.48 15.91 -2.44
N ILE A 208 -6.23 16.27 -2.16
CA ILE A 208 -5.90 17.56 -1.55
C ILE A 208 -6.23 18.72 -2.48
N GLY A 209 -6.06 18.56 -3.79
CA GLY A 209 -6.36 19.61 -4.77
C GLY A 209 -7.84 20.00 -4.78
N ASP A 210 -8.73 19.00 -4.79
CA ASP A 210 -10.17 19.21 -4.75
C ASP A 210 -10.60 19.88 -3.44
N GLU A 211 -10.01 19.45 -2.32
CA GLU A 211 -10.33 19.99 -1.01
C GLU A 211 -9.78 21.42 -0.81
N MET A 212 -8.59 21.71 -1.35
CA MET A 212 -8.04 23.07 -1.38
C MET A 212 -8.91 23.99 -2.23
N ALA A 213 -9.37 23.52 -3.39
CA ALA A 213 -10.29 24.27 -4.25
C ALA A 213 -11.62 24.57 -3.54
N LYS A 214 -12.23 23.59 -2.87
CA LYS A 214 -13.44 23.80 -2.04
C LYS A 214 -13.24 24.82 -0.93
N ARG A 215 -12.05 24.86 -0.34
CA ARG A 215 -11.68 25.80 0.73
C ARG A 215 -11.19 27.16 0.20
N GLY A 216 -11.16 27.37 -1.12
CA GLY A 216 -10.67 28.59 -1.73
C GLY A 216 -9.15 28.82 -1.57
N ILE A 217 -8.39 27.76 -1.28
CA ILE A 217 -6.94 27.83 -1.12
C ILE A 217 -6.29 27.66 -2.49
N ASN A 218 -5.56 28.67 -2.96
CA ASN A 218 -4.81 28.59 -4.21
C ASN A 218 -3.37 28.08 -3.96
N PRO A 219 -3.02 26.84 -4.35
CA PRO A 219 -1.67 26.29 -4.18
C PRO A 219 -0.59 27.02 -5.00
N HIS A 220 -0.98 27.83 -5.97
CA HIS A 220 -0.10 28.67 -6.79
C HIS A 220 -0.24 30.16 -6.47
N GLY A 221 -0.87 30.51 -5.35
CA GLY A 221 -0.98 31.90 -4.89
C GLY A 221 0.34 32.43 -4.31
N LYS A 222 0.47 33.76 -4.27
CA LYS A 222 1.66 34.46 -3.74
C LYS A 222 2.09 34.01 -2.32
N ILE A 223 1.14 33.60 -1.48
CA ILE A 223 1.39 33.10 -0.12
C ILE A 223 2.05 31.71 -0.15
N ALA A 224 1.67 30.84 -1.10
CA ALA A 224 2.25 29.52 -1.25
C ALA A 224 3.66 29.57 -1.89
N GLU A 225 3.91 30.53 -2.78
CA GLU A 225 5.26 30.80 -3.30
C GLU A 225 6.21 31.31 -2.20
N ALA A 226 5.73 32.18 -1.32
CA ALA A 226 6.52 32.68 -0.19
C ALA A 226 6.87 31.58 0.84
N ALA A 227 6.04 30.53 0.96
CA ALA A 227 6.28 29.41 1.88
C ALA A 227 7.25 28.33 1.32
N LYS A 228 7.66 28.42 0.05
CA LYS A 228 8.64 27.51 -0.57
C LYS A 228 10.10 27.96 -0.37
N GLN A 229 10.33 29.18 0.10
CA GLN A 229 11.65 29.72 0.46
C GLN A 229 11.98 29.39 1.91
#